data_AF-A0A2H5PC31-F1
#
_entry.id   AF-A0A2H5PC31-F1
#
_cell.length_a   1.000
_cell.length_b   1.000
_cell.length_c   1.000
_cell.angle_alpha   90.00
_cell.angle_beta   90.00
_cell.angle_gamma   90.00
#
_symmetry.space_group_name_H-M   'P 1'
#
loop_
_entity.id
_entity.type
_entity.pdbx_description
1 polymer ?
#
loop_
_entity_poly.entity_id
_entity_poly.type
_entity_poly.pdbx_seq_one_letter_code
_entity_poly.pdbx_strand_id
1 'polypeptide(L)'
;MISSNKTPKHYTFVNNGKLDDLVEGDMEAMNDIKCVEKLLMISIWCIQEDPSLRPTMRKVSQMLQEVVEVDVPPNPSPFSG
;
A
#
# COMPACT_ATOMS: atom_id res chain seq x y z
N MET A 1 26.15 -19.28 3.80
CA MET A 1 25.47 -18.48 2.76
C MET A 1 23.99 -18.46 3.09
N ILE A 2 23.56 -17.54 3.96
CA ILE A 2 22.13 -17.30 4.15
C ILE A 2 21.80 -16.17 3.18
N SER A 3 20.98 -16.47 2.17
CA SER A 3 20.48 -15.49 1.22
C SER A 3 19.70 -14.45 2.00
N SER A 4 20.32 -13.31 2.25
CA SER A 4 19.63 -12.10 2.70
C SER A 4 18.72 -11.66 1.57
N ASN A 5 17.51 -12.22 1.51
CA ASN A 5 16.42 -11.69 0.71
C ASN A 5 16.08 -10.32 1.28
N LYS A 6 16.83 -9.32 0.84
CA LYS A 6 16.70 -7.92 1.19
C LYS A 6 15.39 -7.46 0.58
N THR A 7 14.30 -7.58 1.33
CA THR A 7 13.02 -6.97 0.94
C THR A 7 13.28 -5.48 0.70
N PRO A 8 12.91 -4.94 -0.47
CA PRO A 8 13.16 -3.54 -0.80
C PRO A 8 12.67 -2.64 0.34
N LYS A 9 13.49 -1.67 0.74
CA LYS A 9 13.27 -0.81 1.94
C LYS A 9 11.96 0.01 1.92
N HIS A 10 11.15 -0.09 0.87
CA HIS A 10 9.86 0.57 0.71
C HIS A 10 8.66 -0.35 1.00
N TYR A 11 8.88 -1.67 1.12
CA TYR A 11 7.88 -2.68 1.51
C TYR A 11 7.45 -2.58 2.99
N THR A 12 8.19 -1.83 3.81
CA THR A 12 8.04 -1.77 5.28
C THR A 12 6.92 -0.86 5.78
N PHE A 13 6.27 -0.05 4.94
CA PHE A 13 5.18 0.83 5.42
C PHE A 13 3.93 0.05 5.85
N VAL A 14 3.63 -1.07 5.18
CA VAL A 14 2.44 -1.88 5.46
C VAL A 14 2.66 -2.80 6.67
N ASN A 15 3.87 -3.34 6.86
CA ASN A 15 4.10 -4.43 7.83
C ASN A 15 4.91 -4.08 9.10
N ASN A 16 5.55 -2.91 9.21
CA ASN A 16 6.58 -2.69 10.26
C ASN A 16 6.31 -1.52 11.25
N GLY A 17 5.06 -1.26 11.63
CA GLY A 17 4.75 -0.31 12.71
C GLY A 17 4.88 1.17 12.32
N LYS A 18 4.80 1.47 11.03
CA LYS A 18 4.88 2.84 10.48
C LYS A 18 3.52 3.43 10.10
N LEU A 19 2.46 2.62 10.12
CA LEU A 19 1.08 3.07 9.90
C LEU A 19 0.58 3.89 11.10
N ASP A 20 0.91 3.47 12.32
CA ASP A 20 0.54 4.17 13.54
C ASP A 20 1.11 5.60 13.58
N ASP A 21 2.38 5.77 13.15
CA ASP A 21 3.00 7.10 12.99
C ASP A 21 2.27 7.98 11.96
N LEU A 22 1.72 7.37 10.90
CA LEU A 22 1.02 8.11 9.84
C LEU A 22 -0.33 8.68 10.33
N VAL A 23 -0.96 8.00 11.28
CA VAL A 23 -2.28 8.36 11.82
C VAL A 23 -2.19 8.91 13.24
N GLU A 24 -0.98 9.26 13.70
CA GLU A 24 -0.78 9.77 15.05
C GLU A 24 -1.66 11.00 15.31
N GLY A 25 -2.49 10.92 16.35
CA GLY A 25 -3.42 11.99 16.71
C GLY A 25 -4.76 11.98 15.97
N ASP A 26 -4.95 11.08 15.00
CA ASP A 26 -6.22 10.82 14.35
C ASP A 26 -6.90 9.58 14.96
N MET A 27 -7.72 9.82 15.99
CA MET A 27 -8.43 8.74 16.69
C MET A 27 -9.33 7.91 15.77
N GLU A 28 -9.90 8.50 14.72
CA GLU A 28 -10.78 7.79 13.80
C GLU A 28 -9.95 6.82 12.94
N ALA A 29 -8.85 7.31 12.36
CA ALA A 29 -7.94 6.50 11.57
C ALA A 29 -7.22 5.42 12.40
N MET A 30 -6.87 5.72 13.66
CA MET A 30 -6.31 4.73 14.60
C MET A 30 -7.32 3.62 14.94
N ASN A 31 -8.60 3.97 15.08
CA ASN A 31 -9.65 3.01 15.39
C ASN A 31 -10.00 2.10 14.18
N ASP A 32 -9.68 2.54 12.96
CA ASP A 32 -9.84 1.76 11.73
C ASP A 32 -8.54 1.68 10.89
N ILE A 33 -7.47 1.20 11.54
CA ILE A 33 -6.15 1.08 10.90
C ILE A 33 -6.16 0.15 9.68
N LYS A 34 -7.10 -0.80 9.62
CA LYS A 34 -7.27 -1.71 8.47
C LYS A 34 -7.79 -0.98 7.24
N CYS A 35 -8.72 -0.04 7.42
CA CYS A 35 -9.15 0.85 6.35
C CYS A 35 -7.97 1.69 5.84
N VAL A 36 -7.16 2.24 6.75
CA VAL A 36 -5.96 3.02 6.39
C VAL A 36 -4.96 2.18 5.59
N GLU A 37 -4.68 0.95 6.03
CA GLU A 37 -3.81 0.00 5.34
C GLU A 37 -4.30 -0.26 3.90
N LYS A 38 -5.59 -0.55 3.74
CA LYS A 38 -6.21 -0.80 2.44
C LYS A 38 -6.18 0.44 1.54
N LEU A 39 -6.49 1.62 2.08
CA LEU A 39 -6.40 2.88 1.34
C LEU A 39 -4.96 3.16 0.91
N LEU A 40 -3.98 2.87 1.76
CA LEU A 40 -2.56 2.99 1.41
C LEU A 40 -2.19 2.04 0.26
N MET A 41 -2.62 0.78 0.29
CA MET A 41 -2.39 -0.18 -0.80
C MET A 41 -3.01 0.30 -2.13
N ILE A 42 -4.25 0.78 -2.10
CA ILE A 42 -4.92 1.35 -3.28
C ILE A 42 -4.15 2.57 -3.79
N SER A 43 -3.67 3.43 -2.88
CA SER A 43 -2.88 4.60 -3.22
C SER A 43 -1.59 4.21 -3.94
N ILE A 44 -0.88 3.19 -3.45
CA ILE A 44 0.36 2.69 -4.08
C ILE A 44 0.08 2.14 -5.48
N TRP A 45 -1.04 1.42 -5.69
CA TRP A 45 -1.48 1.01 -7.03
C TRP A 45 -1.72 2.20 -7.97
N CYS A 46 -2.32 3.29 -7.48
CA CYS A 46 -2.65 4.47 -8.28
C CYS A 46 -1.42 5.32 -8.67
N ILE A 47 -0.38 5.34 -7.83
CA ILE A 47 0.81 6.17 -8.06
C ILE A 47 1.97 5.43 -8.74
N GLN A 48 1.77 4.19 -9.20
CA GLN A 48 2.80 3.42 -9.90
C GLN A 48 3.45 4.23 -11.02
N GLU A 49 4.78 4.21 -11.09
CA GLU A 49 5.51 4.90 -12.16
C GLU A 49 5.09 4.36 -13.54
N ASP A 50 5.00 3.04 -13.68
CA ASP A 50 4.47 2.39 -14.88
C ASP A 50 2.94 2.58 -14.95
N PRO A 51 2.42 3.36 -15.92
CA PRO A 51 0.99 3.59 -16.05
C PRO A 51 0.19 2.33 -16.36
N SER A 52 0.80 1.29 -16.93
CA SER A 52 0.13 0.03 -17.25
C SER A 52 -0.21 -0.80 -16.01
N LEU A 53 0.49 -0.56 -14.89
CA LEU A 53 0.21 -1.19 -13.60
C LEU A 53 -0.91 -0.46 -12.84
N ARG A 54 -1.25 0.78 -13.22
CA ARG A 54 -2.28 1.54 -12.51
C ARG A 54 -3.66 0.94 -12.77
N PRO A 55 -4.50 0.76 -11.73
CA PRO A 55 -5.85 0.27 -11.91
C PRO A 55 -6.72 1.31 -12.64
N THR A 56 -7.71 0.83 -13.38
CA THR A 56 -8.77 1.70 -13.90
C THR A 56 -9.57 2.31 -12.76
N MET A 57 -10.20 3.46 -13.01
CA MET A 57 -11.03 4.09 -11.99
C MET A 57 -12.18 3.20 -11.51
N ARG A 58 -12.75 2.39 -12.43
CA ARG A 58 -13.74 1.36 -12.09
C ARG A 58 -13.21 0.33 -11.11
N LYS A 59 -11.99 -0.17 -11.31
CA LYS A 59 -11.36 -1.16 -10.42
C LYS A 59 -11.09 -0.54 -9.05
N VAL A 60 -10.61 0.70 -8.98
CA VAL A 60 -10.43 1.41 -7.70
C VAL A 60 -11.76 1.60 -6.98
N SER A 61 -12.84 1.98 -7.65
CA SER A 61 -14.17 2.07 -7.02
C SER A 61 -14.62 0.71 -6.46
N GLN A 62 -14.37 -0.38 -7.18
CA GLN A 62 -14.67 -1.73 -6.68
C GLN A 62 -13.82 -2.10 -5.46
N MET A 63 -12.54 -1.71 -5.42
CA MET A 63 -11.66 -1.91 -4.26
C MET A 63 -12.17 -1.14 -3.04
N LEU A 64 -12.55 0.14 -3.23
CA LEU A 64 -13.09 1.00 -2.17
C LEU A 64 -14.44 0.52 -1.64
N GLN A 65 -15.30 -0.01 -2.52
CA GLN A 65 -16.59 -0.61 -2.15
C GLN A 65 -16.47 -2.04 -1.63
N GLU A 66 -15.25 -2.56 -1.51
CA GLU A 66 -14.97 -3.93 -1.04
C GLU A 66 -15.61 -5.03 -1.92
N VAL A 67 -15.91 -4.71 -3.17
CA VAL A 67 -16.44 -5.64 -4.18
C VAL A 67 -15.35 -6.57 -4.71
N VAL A 68 -14.09 -6.13 -4.63
CA VAL A 68 -12.90 -6.90 -4.99
C VAL A 68 -11.83 -6.72 -3.92
N GLU A 69 -11.06 -7.77 -3.67
CA GLU A 69 -9.89 -7.70 -2.80
C GLU A 69 -8.80 -6.81 -3.39
N VAL A 70 -7.98 -6.25 -2.50
CA VAL A 70 -6.82 -5.43 -2.85
C VAL A 70 -5.58 -6.28 -2.67
N ASP A 71 -4.99 -6.70 -3.79
CA ASP A 71 -3.70 -7.40 -3.77
C ASP A 71 -2.58 -6.45 -3.35
N VAL A 72 -1.50 -7.02 -2.81
CA VAL A 72 -0.29 -6.27 -2.48
C VAL A 72 0.27 -5.61 -3.75
N PRO A 73 0.41 -4.27 -3.77
CA PRO A 73 0.91 -3.57 -4.94
C PRO A 73 2.42 -3.80 -5.15
N PRO A 74 2.90 -3.69 -6.39
CA PRO A 74 4.33 -3.65 -6.67
C PRO A 74 4.96 -2.38 -6.08
N ASN A 75 6.29 -2.39 -5.93
CA ASN A 75 7.02 -1.20 -5.49
C ASN A 75 6.79 -0.07 -6.52
N PRO A 76 6.30 1.10 -6.09
CA PRO A 76 6.01 2.21 -7.01
C PRO A 76 7.26 2.74 -7.69
N SER A 77 8.47 2.51 -7.16
CA SER A 77 9.73 2.89 -7.79
C SER A 77 10.56 1.68 -8.28
N PRO A 78 11.11 1.74 -9.50
CA PRO A 78 12.00 0.70 -10.04
C PRO A 78 13.43 0.82 -9.49
N PHE A 79 13.82 1.97 -8.93
CA PHE A 79 15.18 2.22 -8.45
C PHE A 79 15.33 1.88 -6.97
N SER A 80 15.64 0.60 -6.70
CA SER A 80 16.30 0.19 -5.46
C SER A 80 17.81 0.29 -5.63
N GLY A 81 18.34 1.52 -5.75
CA GLY A 81 19.78 1.81 -5.73
C GLY A 81 20.33 1.86 -4.31
#